data_AF-A8WYV1-F1
#
_entry.id   AF-A8WYV1-F1
#
_cell.length_a   1.000
_cell.length_b   1.000
_cell.length_c   1.000
_cell.angle_alpha   90.00
_cell.angle_beta   90.00
_cell.angle_gamma   90.00
#
_symmetry.space_group_name_H-M   'P 1'
#
loop_
_entity.id
_entity.type
_entity.pdbx_description
1 polymer ?
#
loop_
_entity_poly.entity_id
_entity_poly.type
_entity_poly.pdbx_seq_one_letter_code
_entity_poly.pdbx_strand_id
1 'polypeptide(L)'
;CAVCGDVVHSRQYGVPSCLGCVIFFRRSVINKSQYKCWKNGKCVIDYGNIQHLRCQHCRFQKCIQVGMNPNDLRLPEADSLNSSATTFDNLPLLLKQLAHFGTYRALLLKTCSYDGDPTIEEISCMLQNLKFRNSPLAQNLPSIEWAFFTALASFDFLRKLQIVQNLDTKDRTILLRQSFSTHSLLSEAFYSFQKKQSCLTFPNGSDCFLSDAITVPADFENRIRCRLVGRLCDLKVTYDESLLISLIFISDPALNGLSEMGQSLISSHRNVYSSLLVQYCLQNYQKLGPSRFVDLLSIYDAIKKTQEDLKLHYLLCYLNNPPPKL
;
A
#
# COMPACT_ATOMS: atom_id res chain seq x y z
N CYS A 1 -28.81 0.55 7.99
CA CYS A 1 -27.89 1.42 8.76
C CYS A 1 -28.76 2.26 9.67
N ALA A 2 -28.58 2.21 10.98
CA ALA A 2 -29.48 2.92 11.89
C ALA A 2 -29.45 4.45 11.69
N VAL A 3 -28.35 5.00 11.16
CA VAL A 3 -28.20 6.43 10.89
C VAL A 3 -28.91 6.85 9.59
N CYS A 4 -28.59 6.21 8.47
CA CYS A 4 -29.02 6.67 7.13
C CYS A 4 -29.83 5.64 6.33
N GLY A 5 -30.12 4.46 6.85
CA GLY A 5 -30.88 3.42 6.13
C GLY A 5 -30.07 2.53 5.17
N ASP A 6 -28.85 2.90 4.80
CA ASP A 6 -27.95 2.13 3.91
C ASP A 6 -27.62 0.70 4.42
N VAL A 7 -27.12 -0.18 3.56
CA VAL A 7 -26.75 -1.57 3.90
C VAL A 7 -25.70 -1.61 5.01
N VAL A 8 -25.89 -2.52 5.98
CA VAL A 8 -24.99 -2.69 7.14
C VAL A 8 -24.07 -3.88 6.90
N HIS A 9 -22.78 -3.67 7.14
CA HIS A 9 -21.77 -4.72 7.06
C HIS A 9 -21.17 -5.10 8.43
N SER A 10 -21.29 -4.22 9.44
CA SER A 10 -20.76 -4.46 10.79
C SER A 10 -21.42 -3.57 11.85
N ARG A 11 -21.31 -3.94 13.13
CA ARG A 11 -21.70 -3.10 14.28
C ARG A 11 -20.45 -2.42 14.85
N GLN A 12 -20.39 -1.10 14.78
CA GLN A 12 -19.28 -0.29 15.31
C GLN A 12 -19.85 0.92 16.05
N TYR A 13 -19.19 1.31 17.16
CA TYR A 13 -19.66 2.35 18.08
C TYR A 13 -21.05 2.05 18.65
N GLY A 14 -21.31 0.80 19.05
CA GLY A 14 -22.56 0.38 19.66
C GLY A 14 -23.75 0.12 18.71
N VAL A 15 -23.70 0.58 17.45
CA VAL A 15 -24.88 0.62 16.57
C VAL A 15 -24.63 -0.01 15.18
N PRO A 16 -25.55 -0.82 14.62
CA PRO A 16 -25.43 -1.37 13.26
C PRO A 16 -25.47 -0.26 12.20
N SER A 17 -24.34 -0.05 11.52
CA SER A 17 -24.10 1.14 10.70
C SER A 17 -23.37 0.80 9.41
N CYS A 18 -23.64 1.56 8.34
CA CYS A 18 -22.85 1.43 7.11
C CYS A 18 -21.47 2.06 7.30
N LEU A 19 -20.50 1.64 6.47
CA LEU A 19 -19.11 2.11 6.55
C LEU A 19 -19.01 3.65 6.46
N GLY A 20 -19.87 4.28 5.64
CA GLY A 20 -19.90 5.73 5.50
C GLY A 20 -20.26 6.46 6.79
N CYS A 21 -21.22 5.95 7.58
CA CYS A 21 -21.63 6.57 8.85
C CYS A 21 -20.63 6.28 9.98
N VAL A 22 -20.00 5.10 9.97
CA VAL A 22 -18.89 4.76 10.88
C VAL A 22 -17.72 5.75 10.70
N ILE A 23 -17.21 5.88 9.48
CA ILE A 23 -16.03 6.73 9.21
C ILE A 23 -16.37 8.19 9.50
N PHE A 24 -17.57 8.62 9.12
CA PHE A 24 -18.06 9.97 9.43
C PHE A 24 -18.05 10.22 10.95
N PHE A 25 -18.68 9.35 11.74
CA PHE A 25 -18.74 9.47 13.20
C PHE A 25 -17.34 9.52 13.84
N ARG A 26 -16.44 8.61 13.44
CA ARG A 26 -15.05 8.57 13.91
C ARG A 26 -14.33 9.89 13.67
N ARG A 27 -14.38 10.42 12.44
CA ARG A 27 -13.74 11.69 12.08
C ARG A 27 -14.33 12.86 12.86
N SER A 28 -15.65 12.89 13.02
CA SER A 28 -16.34 13.96 13.73
C SER A 28 -15.94 14.04 15.19
N VAL A 29 -15.78 12.89 15.87
CA VAL A 29 -15.36 12.87 17.28
C VAL A 29 -13.86 13.14 17.42
N ILE A 30 -12.99 12.48 16.63
CA ILE A 30 -11.53 12.67 16.72
C ILE A 30 -11.15 14.14 16.48
N ASN A 31 -11.71 14.74 15.44
CA ASN A 31 -11.40 16.11 15.07
C ASN A 31 -12.18 17.13 15.92
N LYS A 32 -12.96 16.68 16.93
CA LYS A 32 -13.87 17.51 17.73
C LYS A 32 -14.69 18.46 16.85
N SER A 33 -15.17 17.95 15.71
CA SER A 33 -15.74 18.76 14.63
C SER A 33 -17.02 19.44 15.09
N GLN A 34 -17.05 20.78 14.96
CA GLN A 34 -18.24 21.57 15.20
C GLN A 34 -18.91 21.89 13.86
N TYR A 35 -19.97 21.15 13.54
CA TYR A 35 -20.72 21.40 12.31
C TYR A 35 -21.86 22.38 12.54
N LYS A 36 -22.08 23.30 11.59
CA LYS A 36 -23.24 24.20 11.56
C LYS A 36 -24.29 23.68 10.58
N CYS A 37 -25.55 23.66 10.98
CA CYS A 37 -26.66 23.44 10.07
C CYS A 37 -27.00 24.75 9.34
N TRP A 38 -27.23 24.67 8.03
CA TRP A 38 -27.62 25.82 7.19
C TRP A 38 -29.16 25.91 7.01
N LYS A 39 -29.90 25.06 7.72
CA LYS A 39 -31.36 25.06 7.84
C LYS A 39 -31.71 25.13 9.33
N ASN A 40 -32.74 24.41 9.78
CA ASN A 40 -33.26 24.46 11.15
C ASN A 40 -32.86 23.24 12.01
N GLY A 41 -31.74 22.58 11.72
CA GLY A 41 -31.30 21.39 12.48
C GLY A 41 -32.18 20.13 12.30
N LYS A 42 -33.11 20.15 11.34
CA LYS A 42 -34.10 19.08 11.08
C LYS A 42 -33.92 18.44 9.70
N CYS A 43 -32.70 18.40 9.17
CA CYS A 43 -32.45 17.76 7.87
C CYS A 43 -32.69 16.25 7.95
N VAL A 44 -33.36 15.70 6.94
CA VAL A 44 -33.60 14.25 6.84
C VAL A 44 -32.30 13.54 6.43
N ILE A 45 -31.97 12.48 7.15
CA ILE A 45 -30.75 11.68 7.03
C ILE A 45 -31.16 10.29 6.53
N ASP A 46 -31.21 10.13 5.21
CA ASP A 46 -31.56 8.86 4.55
C ASP A 46 -30.64 8.61 3.34
N TYR A 47 -30.53 7.35 2.91
CA TYR A 47 -29.60 6.90 1.87
C TYR A 47 -30.02 7.37 0.48
N GLY A 48 -31.33 7.51 0.23
CA GLY A 48 -31.87 7.96 -1.06
C GLY A 48 -31.84 9.48 -1.26
N ASN A 49 -31.53 10.25 -0.21
CA ASN A 49 -31.61 11.69 -0.20
C ASN A 49 -30.23 12.34 -0.11
N ILE A 50 -29.91 13.14 -1.12
CA ILE A 50 -28.65 13.91 -1.23
C ILE A 50 -28.45 14.85 -0.03
N GLN A 51 -29.52 15.22 0.69
CA GLN A 51 -29.42 16.07 1.89
C GLN A 51 -28.63 15.43 3.04
N HIS A 52 -28.57 14.09 3.11
CA HIS A 52 -27.73 13.36 4.08
C HIS A 52 -26.22 13.61 3.87
N LEU A 53 -25.79 13.87 2.63
CA LEU A 53 -24.40 14.21 2.29
C LEU A 53 -24.08 15.69 2.57
N ARG A 54 -25.08 16.57 2.49
CA ARG A 54 -24.89 18.03 2.60
C ARG A 54 -24.89 18.55 4.03
N CYS A 55 -25.64 17.94 4.95
CA CYS A 55 -25.75 18.45 6.33
C CYS A 55 -25.02 17.57 7.35
N GLN A 56 -23.73 17.84 7.52
CA GLN A 56 -22.87 17.15 8.51
C GLN A 56 -23.38 17.34 9.95
N HIS A 57 -23.95 18.51 10.27
CA HIS A 57 -24.54 18.76 11.60
C HIS A 57 -25.66 17.77 11.94
N CYS A 58 -26.69 17.67 11.09
CA CYS A 58 -27.83 16.78 11.36
C CYS A 58 -27.42 15.31 11.29
N ARG A 59 -26.46 14.96 10.41
CA ARG A 59 -25.91 13.61 10.33
C ARG A 59 -25.20 13.20 11.62
N PHE A 60 -24.37 14.08 12.18
CA PHE A 60 -23.66 13.80 13.43
C PHE A 60 -24.60 13.73 14.62
N GLN A 61 -25.56 14.64 14.71
CA GLN A 61 -26.63 14.57 15.71
C GLN A 61 -27.40 13.25 15.60
N LYS A 62 -27.74 12.81 14.39
CA LYS A 62 -28.41 11.52 14.19
C LYS A 62 -27.56 10.34 14.64
N CYS A 63 -26.25 10.36 14.42
CA CYS A 63 -25.33 9.33 14.92
C CYS A 63 -25.42 9.19 16.45
N ILE A 64 -25.35 10.31 17.18
CA ILE A 64 -25.48 10.32 18.64
C ILE A 64 -26.88 9.85 19.07
N GLN A 65 -27.94 10.34 18.42
CA GLN A 65 -29.33 9.98 18.73
C GLN A 65 -29.62 8.48 18.58
N VAL A 66 -29.01 7.81 17.59
CA VAL A 66 -29.20 6.36 17.41
C VAL A 66 -28.34 5.53 18.35
N GLY A 67 -27.57 6.18 19.24
CA GLY A 67 -26.76 5.52 20.27
C GLY A 67 -25.31 5.29 19.88
N MET A 68 -24.78 5.97 18.85
CA MET A 68 -23.33 5.90 18.62
C MET A 68 -22.60 6.58 19.76
N ASN A 69 -21.78 5.82 20.48
CA ASN A 69 -21.12 6.31 21.68
C ASN A 69 -19.73 6.87 21.34
N PRO A 70 -19.45 8.17 21.57
CA PRO A 70 -18.11 8.72 21.40
C PRO A 70 -17.07 8.06 22.30
N ASN A 71 -17.47 7.51 23.44
CA ASN A 71 -16.57 6.82 24.37
C ASN A 71 -16.16 5.42 23.86
N ASP A 72 -16.87 4.87 22.87
CA ASP A 72 -16.44 3.65 22.18
C ASP A 72 -15.28 3.95 21.19
N LEU A 73 -15.00 5.23 20.92
CA LEU A 73 -13.74 5.63 20.30
C LEU A 73 -12.67 5.58 21.36
N ARG A 74 -12.09 4.39 21.54
CA ARG A 74 -10.82 4.27 22.24
C ARG A 74 -9.78 5.08 21.46
N LEU A 75 -9.55 6.32 21.90
CA LEU A 75 -8.26 6.98 21.72
C LEU A 75 -7.26 6.14 22.53
N PRO A 76 -6.09 5.80 22.00
CA PRO A 76 -5.09 5.06 22.76
C PRO A 76 -4.53 5.99 23.85
N GLU A 77 -5.11 5.93 25.04
CA GLU A 77 -4.41 6.30 26.27
C GLU A 77 -3.33 5.26 26.52
N ALA A 78 -2.15 5.75 26.90
CA ALA A 78 -0.84 5.12 26.81
C ALA A 78 -0.62 3.82 27.63
N ASP A 79 -1.66 3.23 28.23
CA ASP A 79 -1.55 2.07 29.12
C ASP A 79 -2.46 0.88 28.74
N SER A 80 -2.96 0.83 27.50
CA SER A 80 -3.77 -0.32 27.04
C SER A 80 -3.31 -0.91 25.70
N LEU A 81 -2.01 -1.21 25.62
CA LEU A 81 -1.35 -1.96 24.53
C LEU A 81 -1.81 -3.43 24.37
N ASN A 82 -2.73 -3.95 25.18
CA ASN A 82 -2.99 -5.40 25.23
C ASN A 82 -4.39 -5.86 24.76
N SER A 83 -5.11 -5.09 23.93
CA SER A 83 -6.37 -5.58 23.32
C SER A 83 -6.49 -5.47 21.79
N SER A 84 -5.40 -5.07 21.11
CA SER A 84 -5.17 -5.29 19.67
C SER A 84 -4.08 -6.35 19.41
N ALA A 85 -3.94 -7.29 20.35
CA ALA A 85 -2.98 -8.39 20.36
C ALA A 85 -3.42 -9.62 19.52
N THR A 86 -4.10 -9.41 18.38
CA THR A 86 -4.66 -10.54 17.61
C THR A 86 -4.24 -10.61 16.14
N THR A 87 -3.39 -9.72 15.64
CA THR A 87 -2.81 -9.86 14.28
C THR A 87 -1.29 -9.74 14.19
N PHE A 88 -0.62 -9.02 15.11
CA PHE A 88 0.84 -8.91 15.09
C PHE A 88 1.57 -9.96 15.94
N ASP A 89 0.91 -10.55 16.94
CA ASP A 89 1.51 -11.58 17.81
C ASP A 89 1.60 -12.97 17.16
N ASN A 90 0.99 -13.13 15.98
CA ASN A 90 0.97 -14.40 15.25
C ASN A 90 1.58 -14.21 13.85
N LEU A 91 2.91 -14.25 13.80
CA LEU A 91 3.71 -14.23 12.58
C LEU A 91 3.14 -15.13 11.46
N PRO A 92 2.72 -16.39 11.72
CA PRO A 92 2.04 -17.22 10.72
C PRO A 92 0.77 -16.60 10.10
N LEU A 93 -0.09 -15.96 10.91
CA LEU A 93 -1.31 -15.32 10.40
C LEU A 93 -0.99 -14.12 9.51
N LEU A 94 -0.01 -13.30 9.93
CA LEU A 94 0.46 -12.17 9.13
C LEU A 94 1.02 -12.65 7.78
N LEU A 95 1.90 -13.65 7.79
CA LEU A 95 2.47 -14.23 6.57
C LEU A 95 1.38 -14.78 5.65
N LYS A 96 0.40 -15.50 6.19
CA LYS A 96 -0.75 -16.00 5.41
C LYS A 96 -1.55 -14.87 4.76
N GLN A 97 -1.78 -13.77 5.49
CA GLN A 97 -2.48 -12.59 4.96
C GLN A 97 -1.67 -11.91 3.84
N LEU A 98 -0.37 -11.72 4.04
CA LEU A 98 0.51 -11.11 3.03
C LEU A 98 0.63 -11.99 1.77
N ALA A 99 0.76 -13.31 1.95
CA ALA A 99 0.77 -14.27 0.85
C ALA A 99 -0.54 -14.24 0.05
N HIS A 100 -1.68 -14.11 0.72
CA HIS A 100 -2.98 -13.93 0.05
C HIS A 100 -3.00 -12.65 -0.80
N PHE A 101 -2.51 -11.53 -0.26
CA PHE A 101 -2.42 -10.27 -1.00
C PHE A 101 -1.46 -10.37 -2.20
N GLY A 102 -0.30 -11.02 -2.02
CA GLY A 102 0.67 -11.26 -3.08
C GLY A 102 0.12 -12.14 -4.20
N THR A 103 -0.59 -13.22 -3.84
CA THR A 103 -1.27 -14.11 -4.80
C THR A 103 -2.33 -13.36 -5.60
N TYR A 104 -3.13 -12.52 -4.93
CA TYR A 104 -4.11 -11.67 -5.60
C TYR A 104 -3.45 -10.67 -6.57
N ARG A 105 -2.34 -10.03 -6.16
CA ARG A 105 -1.56 -9.15 -7.04
C ARG A 105 -1.06 -9.90 -8.28
N ALA A 106 -0.52 -11.10 -8.11
CA ALA A 106 -0.05 -11.94 -9.23
C ALA A 106 -1.19 -12.33 -10.18
N LEU A 107 -2.40 -12.58 -9.64
CA LEU A 107 -3.59 -12.82 -10.44
C LEU A 107 -3.97 -11.58 -11.27
N LEU A 108 -4.01 -10.39 -10.64
CA LEU A 108 -4.30 -9.14 -11.35
C LEU A 108 -3.34 -8.94 -12.53
N LEU A 109 -2.04 -9.10 -12.30
CA LEU A 109 -1.02 -8.95 -13.33
C LEU A 109 -1.14 -9.97 -14.46
N LYS A 110 -1.79 -11.12 -14.22
CA LYS A 110 -1.92 -12.19 -15.24
C LYS A 110 -3.21 -12.11 -16.03
N THR A 111 -4.32 -11.73 -15.40
CA THR A 111 -5.67 -11.92 -15.96
C THR A 111 -6.49 -10.65 -16.09
N CYS A 112 -5.99 -9.51 -15.60
CA CYS A 112 -6.77 -8.28 -15.55
C CYS A 112 -6.13 -7.14 -16.34
N SER A 113 -6.95 -6.15 -16.66
CA SER A 113 -6.57 -4.81 -17.09
C SER A 113 -7.23 -3.77 -16.17
N TYR A 114 -6.76 -2.52 -16.27
CA TYR A 114 -7.36 -1.39 -15.56
C TYR A 114 -7.71 -0.28 -16.56
N ASP A 115 -8.97 0.14 -16.55
CA ASP A 115 -9.43 1.26 -17.37
C ASP A 115 -9.37 2.55 -16.54
N GLY A 116 -8.42 3.43 -16.86
CA GLY A 116 -8.31 4.76 -16.26
C GLY A 116 -6.89 5.12 -15.83
N ASP A 117 -6.70 6.40 -15.50
CA ASP A 117 -5.40 6.96 -15.10
C ASP A 117 -5.52 7.74 -13.77
N PRO A 118 -5.74 7.04 -12.64
CA PRO A 118 -5.96 7.70 -11.36
C PRO A 118 -4.66 8.25 -10.79
N THR A 119 -4.73 9.47 -10.26
CA THR A 119 -3.59 10.07 -9.56
C THR A 119 -3.33 9.37 -8.22
N ILE A 120 -2.11 9.50 -7.68
CA ILE A 120 -1.77 8.95 -6.37
C ILE A 120 -2.67 9.57 -5.28
N GLU A 121 -3.00 10.84 -5.40
CA GLU A 121 -3.92 11.56 -4.54
C GLU A 121 -5.33 10.94 -4.57
N GLU A 122 -5.84 10.62 -5.76
CA GLU A 122 -7.13 9.95 -5.92
C GLU A 122 -7.12 8.56 -5.30
N ILE A 123 -6.10 7.75 -5.62
CA ILE A 123 -5.89 6.41 -5.04
C ILE A 123 -5.81 6.50 -3.51
N SER A 124 -5.14 7.52 -2.98
CA SER A 124 -5.01 7.76 -1.55
C SER A 124 -6.31 8.22 -0.93
N CYS A 125 -7.22 8.87 -1.65
CA CYS A 125 -8.54 9.27 -1.13
C CYS A 125 -9.59 8.17 -1.23
N MET A 126 -9.39 7.17 -2.11
CA MET A 126 -10.37 6.12 -2.36
C MET A 126 -10.63 5.27 -1.11
N LEU A 127 -11.90 5.13 -0.75
CA LEU A 127 -12.38 4.21 0.29
C LEU A 127 -12.71 2.82 -0.27
N GLN A 128 -12.84 2.69 -1.59
CA GLN A 128 -13.14 1.45 -2.29
C GLN A 128 -11.90 0.88 -2.98
N ASN A 129 -11.88 -0.44 -3.20
CA ASN A 129 -10.82 -1.11 -3.95
C ASN A 129 -10.80 -0.63 -5.41
N LEU A 130 -9.62 -0.69 -6.03
CA LEU A 130 -9.50 -0.44 -7.47
C LEU A 130 -10.30 -1.50 -8.25
N LYS A 131 -11.04 -1.05 -9.27
CA LYS A 131 -11.90 -1.92 -10.07
C LYS A 131 -11.15 -2.42 -11.30
N PHE A 132 -10.55 -3.59 -11.17
CA PHE A 132 -9.90 -4.29 -12.27
C PHE A 132 -10.93 -5.05 -13.11
N ARG A 133 -10.74 -5.07 -14.44
CA ARG A 133 -11.55 -5.89 -15.35
C ARG A 133 -10.75 -7.11 -15.80
N ASN A 134 -11.42 -8.26 -15.92
CA ASN A 134 -10.79 -9.41 -16.57
C ASN A 134 -10.52 -9.09 -18.04
N SER A 135 -9.28 -9.28 -18.48
CA SER A 135 -8.87 -9.06 -19.85
C SER A 135 -7.92 -10.17 -20.30
N PRO A 136 -8.28 -10.99 -21.31
CA PRO A 136 -7.40 -12.00 -21.86
C PRO A 136 -6.23 -11.41 -22.67
N LEU A 137 -6.28 -10.12 -23.01
CA LEU A 137 -5.26 -9.39 -23.77
C LEU A 137 -4.18 -8.74 -22.88
N ALA A 138 -4.25 -8.91 -21.56
CA ALA A 138 -3.30 -8.30 -20.62
C ALA A 138 -1.83 -8.56 -20.99
N GLN A 139 -1.53 -9.70 -21.61
CA GLN A 139 -0.16 -10.11 -21.98
C GLN A 139 0.47 -9.29 -23.12
N ASN A 140 -0.33 -8.62 -23.96
CA ASN A 140 0.13 -7.92 -25.16
C ASN A 140 0.27 -6.40 -24.99
N LEU A 141 0.20 -5.88 -23.76
CA LEU A 141 0.36 -4.44 -23.52
C LEU A 141 1.81 -3.99 -23.83
N PRO A 142 2.02 -2.76 -24.33
CA PRO A 142 3.34 -2.14 -24.43
C PRO A 142 4.05 -2.05 -23.06
N SER A 143 5.39 -2.02 -23.03
CA SER A 143 6.17 -1.95 -21.78
C SER A 143 5.79 -0.76 -20.87
N ILE A 144 5.37 0.38 -21.43
CA ILE A 144 4.94 1.55 -20.65
C ILE A 144 3.62 1.29 -19.92
N GLU A 145 2.66 0.63 -20.57
CA GLU A 145 1.38 0.26 -19.99
C GLU A 145 1.56 -0.82 -18.92
N TRP A 146 2.54 -1.72 -19.11
CA TRP A 146 2.95 -2.68 -18.08
C TRP A 146 3.53 -2.03 -16.85
N ALA A 147 4.40 -1.03 -17.00
CA ALA A 147 4.96 -0.28 -15.87
C ALA A 147 3.84 0.38 -15.06
N PHE A 148 2.89 1.01 -15.75
CA PHE A 148 1.71 1.63 -15.14
C PHE A 148 0.82 0.61 -14.42
N PHE A 149 0.48 -0.50 -15.09
CA PHE A 149 -0.37 -1.53 -14.52
C PHE A 149 0.28 -2.21 -13.30
N THR A 150 1.59 -2.42 -13.36
CA THR A 150 2.38 -2.95 -12.24
C THR A 150 2.34 -2.01 -11.04
N ALA A 151 2.43 -0.70 -11.27
CA ALA A 151 2.28 0.30 -10.21
C ALA A 151 0.87 0.27 -9.59
N LEU A 152 -0.20 0.17 -10.39
CA LEU A 152 -1.57 0.06 -9.89
C LEU A 152 -1.81 -1.19 -9.05
N ALA A 153 -1.31 -2.34 -9.50
CA ALA A 153 -1.40 -3.60 -8.75
C ALA A 153 -0.63 -3.50 -7.42
N SER A 154 0.51 -2.81 -7.41
CA SER A 154 1.26 -2.51 -6.18
C SER A 154 0.52 -1.55 -5.25
N PHE A 155 -0.15 -0.52 -5.77
CA PHE A 155 -0.99 0.35 -4.95
C PHE A 155 -2.16 -0.41 -4.29
N ASP A 156 -2.81 -1.30 -5.03
CA ASP A 156 -3.87 -2.15 -4.49
C ASP A 156 -3.37 -3.05 -3.35
N PHE A 157 -2.16 -3.62 -3.48
CA PHE A 157 -1.51 -4.36 -2.41
C PHE A 157 -1.24 -3.47 -1.19
N LEU A 158 -0.54 -2.34 -1.39
CA LEU A 158 -0.10 -1.47 -0.29
C LEU A 158 -1.27 -0.90 0.50
N ARG A 159 -2.38 -0.53 -0.14
CA ARG A 159 -3.58 -0.01 0.52
C ARG A 159 -4.25 -1.00 1.47
N LYS A 160 -4.01 -2.30 1.31
CA LYS A 160 -4.55 -3.35 2.19
C LYS A 160 -3.74 -3.49 3.48
N LEU A 161 -2.57 -2.86 3.58
CA LEU A 161 -1.71 -2.94 4.75
C LEU A 161 -2.19 -2.01 5.87
N GLN A 162 -2.16 -2.49 7.11
CA GLN A 162 -2.65 -1.74 8.28
C GLN A 162 -1.93 -0.40 8.45
N ILE A 163 -0.62 -0.36 8.21
CA ILE A 163 0.17 0.88 8.26
C ILE A 163 -0.39 1.96 7.33
N VAL A 164 -0.87 1.59 6.14
CA VAL A 164 -1.44 2.54 5.17
C VAL A 164 -2.88 2.93 5.54
N GLN A 165 -3.67 1.97 6.04
CA GLN A 165 -5.06 2.21 6.42
C GLN A 165 -5.20 3.13 7.65
N ASN A 166 -4.21 3.10 8.54
CA ASN A 166 -4.23 3.87 9.77
C ASN A 166 -3.73 5.32 9.62
N LEU A 167 -3.10 5.65 8.49
CA LEU A 167 -2.64 7.01 8.20
C LEU A 167 -3.78 7.91 7.74
N ASP A 168 -3.60 9.21 8.00
CA ASP A 168 -4.45 10.24 7.41
C ASP A 168 -4.18 10.34 5.89
N THR A 169 -5.04 11.07 5.17
CA THR A 169 -4.94 11.13 3.70
C THR A 169 -3.60 11.73 3.23
N LYS A 170 -3.06 12.71 3.96
CA LYS A 170 -1.82 13.40 3.59
C LYS A 170 -0.63 12.45 3.72
N ASP A 171 -0.43 11.88 4.90
CA ASP A 171 0.69 10.97 5.18
C ASP A 171 0.56 9.67 4.37
N ARG A 172 -0.67 9.18 4.14
CA ARG A 172 -0.92 8.05 3.25
C ARG A 172 -0.44 8.33 1.82
N THR A 173 -0.70 9.52 1.29
CA THR A 173 -0.26 9.91 -0.06
C THR A 173 1.26 9.91 -0.14
N ILE A 174 1.94 10.47 0.87
CA ILE A 174 3.40 10.52 0.94
C ILE A 174 3.98 9.10 1.00
N LEU A 175 3.45 8.25 1.89
CA LEU A 175 3.91 6.89 2.06
C LEU A 175 3.71 6.07 0.78
N LEU A 176 2.52 6.12 0.18
CA LEU A 176 2.21 5.38 -1.04
C LEU A 176 3.10 5.82 -2.21
N ARG A 177 3.32 7.13 -2.38
CA ARG A 177 4.17 7.70 -3.45
C ARG A 177 5.60 7.18 -3.40
N GLN A 178 6.17 7.00 -2.21
CA GLN A 178 7.52 6.44 -2.11
C GLN A 178 7.51 4.90 -2.16
N SER A 179 6.55 4.28 -1.48
CA SER A 179 6.53 2.83 -1.23
C SER A 179 6.23 2.00 -2.47
N PHE A 180 5.39 2.49 -3.39
CA PHE A 180 4.97 1.69 -4.55
C PHE A 180 6.16 1.28 -5.41
N SER A 181 7.13 2.17 -5.62
CA SER A 181 8.32 1.91 -6.43
C SER A 181 9.28 0.90 -5.79
N THR A 182 9.21 0.75 -4.46
CA THR A 182 10.03 -0.18 -3.67
C THR A 182 9.37 -1.55 -3.60
N HIS A 183 8.04 -1.60 -3.54
CA HIS A 183 7.25 -2.85 -3.47
C HIS A 183 7.01 -3.50 -4.84
N SER A 184 6.65 -2.71 -5.87
CA SER A 184 7.01 -3.03 -7.27
C SER A 184 8.54 -3.19 -7.32
N LEU A 185 9.24 -3.53 -8.39
CA LEU A 185 10.70 -3.77 -8.32
C LEU A 185 11.14 -4.92 -7.38
N LEU A 186 10.95 -4.89 -6.05
CA LEU A 186 11.20 -6.04 -5.18
C LEU A 186 10.32 -7.22 -5.56
N SER A 187 9.00 -6.99 -5.75
CA SER A 187 8.08 -8.05 -6.17
C SER A 187 8.43 -8.60 -7.56
N GLU A 188 8.92 -7.76 -8.47
CA GLU A 188 9.26 -8.14 -9.84
C GLU A 188 10.59 -8.91 -9.87
N ALA A 189 11.58 -8.44 -9.11
CA ALA A 189 12.84 -9.15 -8.94
C ALA A 189 12.61 -10.52 -8.29
N PHE A 190 11.74 -10.59 -7.30
CA PHE A 190 11.40 -11.84 -6.64
C PHE A 190 10.65 -12.80 -7.57
N TYR A 191 9.74 -12.29 -8.41
CA TYR A 191 9.09 -13.08 -9.46
C TYR A 191 10.11 -13.66 -10.45
N SER A 192 11.03 -12.86 -10.97
CA SER A 192 12.09 -13.32 -11.88
C SER A 192 13.03 -14.33 -11.20
N PHE A 193 13.39 -14.09 -9.94
CA PHE A 193 14.15 -15.04 -9.11
C PHE A 193 13.44 -16.39 -8.98
N GLN A 194 12.15 -16.41 -8.66
CA GLN A 194 11.36 -17.64 -8.59
C GLN A 194 11.27 -18.38 -9.92
N LYS A 195 11.27 -17.64 -11.04
CA LYS A 195 11.31 -18.18 -12.40
C LYS A 195 12.71 -18.62 -12.85
N LYS A 196 13.72 -18.53 -11.97
CA LYS A 196 15.13 -18.82 -12.27
C LYS A 196 15.69 -17.98 -13.42
N GLN A 197 15.20 -16.76 -13.57
CA GLN A 197 15.73 -15.79 -14.51
C GLN A 197 16.86 -15.00 -13.84
N SER A 198 17.84 -14.54 -14.62
CA SER A 198 18.95 -13.72 -14.14
C SER A 198 18.65 -12.21 -14.17
N CYS A 199 17.56 -11.83 -14.83
CA CYS A 199 17.21 -10.45 -15.16
C CYS A 199 15.77 -10.14 -14.76
N LEU A 200 15.51 -8.88 -14.42
CA LEU A 200 14.17 -8.33 -14.29
C LEU A 200 13.40 -8.48 -15.62
N THR A 201 12.20 -9.02 -15.54
CA THR A 201 11.24 -9.07 -16.65
C THR A 201 9.85 -8.76 -16.13
N PHE A 202 9.01 -8.14 -16.95
CA PHE A 202 7.59 -8.06 -16.63
C PHE A 202 6.94 -9.45 -16.61
N PRO A 203 5.77 -9.63 -15.95
CA PRO A 203 5.10 -10.92 -15.87
C PRO A 203 4.75 -11.58 -17.22
N ASN A 204 4.56 -10.79 -18.28
CA ASN A 204 4.39 -11.26 -19.66
C ASN A 204 5.70 -11.65 -20.38
N GLY A 205 6.84 -11.46 -19.73
CA GLY A 205 8.17 -11.72 -20.30
C GLY A 205 8.76 -10.55 -21.10
N SER A 206 8.08 -9.40 -21.22
CA SER A 206 8.69 -8.23 -21.85
C SER A 206 9.78 -7.61 -20.97
N ASP A 207 10.71 -6.92 -21.60
CA ASP A 207 11.80 -6.25 -20.92
C ASP A 207 11.29 -5.08 -20.06
N CYS A 208 12.01 -4.75 -19.00
CA CYS A 208 11.67 -3.66 -18.09
C CYS A 208 11.89 -2.26 -18.70
N PHE A 209 12.45 -2.19 -19.91
CA PHE A 209 12.71 -0.97 -20.64
C PHE A 209 11.79 -0.80 -21.85
N LEU A 210 11.67 0.44 -22.30
CA LEU A 210 11.08 0.77 -23.59
C LEU A 210 12.11 0.35 -24.64
N SER A 211 11.87 -0.78 -25.31
CA SER A 211 12.57 -1.11 -26.55
C SER A 211 12.38 0.07 -27.49
N ASP A 212 13.49 0.69 -27.94
CA ASP A 212 13.68 1.34 -29.25
C ASP A 212 14.72 2.47 -29.23
N ALA A 213 15.30 2.80 -28.07
CA ALA A 213 16.35 3.82 -28.02
C ALA A 213 17.76 3.19 -27.98
N ILE A 214 18.46 3.19 -29.12
CA ILE A 214 19.89 2.80 -29.29
C ILE A 214 20.86 3.68 -28.45
N THR A 215 20.35 4.49 -27.53
CA THR A 215 21.07 5.60 -26.90
C THR A 215 21.64 5.32 -25.51
N VAL A 216 21.24 4.22 -24.84
CA VAL A 216 21.77 3.86 -23.53
C VAL A 216 22.70 2.64 -23.63
N PRO A 217 23.91 2.66 -23.04
CA PRO A 217 24.82 1.52 -23.09
C PRO A 217 24.19 0.25 -22.50
N ALA A 218 24.31 -0.87 -23.22
CA ALA A 218 23.74 -2.16 -22.80
C ALA A 218 24.24 -2.62 -21.42
N ASP A 219 25.50 -2.32 -21.06
CA ASP A 219 26.07 -2.64 -19.75
C ASP A 219 25.35 -1.92 -18.60
N PHE A 220 24.92 -0.68 -18.84
CA PHE A 220 24.17 0.10 -17.85
C PHE A 220 22.77 -0.48 -17.65
N GLU A 221 22.09 -0.85 -18.73
CA GLU A 221 20.78 -1.52 -18.65
C GLU A 221 20.88 -2.90 -17.99
N ASN A 222 21.89 -3.69 -18.34
CA ASN A 222 22.14 -5.01 -17.75
C ASN A 222 22.41 -4.90 -16.25
N ARG A 223 23.12 -3.86 -15.81
CA ARG A 223 23.32 -3.58 -14.38
C ARG A 223 21.98 -3.38 -13.67
N ILE A 224 21.06 -2.64 -14.26
CA ILE A 224 19.72 -2.43 -13.70
C ILE A 224 18.95 -3.76 -13.66
N ARG A 225 18.92 -4.52 -14.77
CA ARG A 225 18.21 -5.81 -14.87
C ARG A 225 18.68 -6.82 -13.84
N CYS A 226 19.99 -6.92 -13.63
CA CYS A 226 20.60 -8.02 -12.87
C CYS A 226 20.82 -7.69 -11.39
N ARG A 227 21.01 -6.43 -10.99
CA ARG A 227 21.48 -6.10 -9.63
C ARG A 227 20.59 -6.70 -8.54
N LEU A 228 19.29 -6.47 -8.62
CA LEU A 228 18.38 -6.90 -7.57
C LEU A 228 18.13 -8.41 -7.61
N VAL A 229 17.91 -8.97 -8.80
CA VAL A 229 17.73 -10.43 -8.98
C VAL A 229 18.96 -11.20 -8.52
N GLY A 230 20.17 -10.74 -8.90
CA GLY A 230 21.44 -11.29 -8.45
C GLY A 230 21.57 -11.27 -6.93
N ARG A 231 21.23 -10.15 -6.27
CA ARG A 231 21.27 -10.07 -4.81
C ARG A 231 20.30 -11.06 -4.13
N LEU A 232 19.11 -11.25 -4.70
CA LEU A 232 18.16 -12.25 -4.21
C LEU A 232 18.67 -13.68 -4.41
N CYS A 233 19.34 -13.96 -5.53
CA CYS A 233 20.01 -15.23 -5.81
C CYS A 233 21.13 -15.53 -4.81
N ASP A 234 22.04 -14.58 -4.59
CA ASP A 234 23.18 -14.72 -3.67
C ASP A 234 22.71 -15.09 -2.26
N LEU A 235 21.64 -14.41 -1.81
CA LEU A 235 21.08 -14.61 -0.47
C LEU A 235 20.09 -15.77 -0.40
N LYS A 236 19.66 -16.35 -1.52
CA LYS A 236 18.63 -17.41 -1.57
C LYS A 236 17.40 -17.04 -0.74
N VAL A 237 16.83 -15.87 -1.02
CA VAL A 237 15.73 -15.30 -0.22
C VAL A 237 14.48 -16.17 -0.31
N THR A 238 13.85 -16.49 0.82
CA THR A 238 12.59 -17.25 0.84
C THR A 238 11.38 -16.35 0.56
N TYR A 239 10.23 -16.95 0.26
CA TYR A 239 9.01 -16.17 0.04
C TYR A 239 8.58 -15.40 1.29
N ASP A 240 8.60 -16.04 2.46
CA ASP A 240 8.24 -15.38 3.72
C ASP A 240 9.20 -14.24 4.06
N GLU A 241 10.51 -14.42 3.83
CA GLU A 241 11.49 -13.35 3.98
C GLU A 241 11.19 -12.18 3.06
N SER A 242 10.85 -12.42 1.79
CA SER A 242 10.52 -11.38 0.82
C SER A 242 9.31 -10.54 1.25
N LEU A 243 8.31 -11.18 1.88
CA LEU A 243 7.11 -10.49 2.39
C LEU A 243 7.46 -9.62 3.61
N LEU A 244 8.24 -10.15 4.56
CA LEU A 244 8.62 -9.43 5.77
C LEU A 244 9.54 -8.24 5.47
N ILE A 245 10.57 -8.41 4.63
CA ILE A 245 11.44 -7.29 4.24
C ILE A 245 10.65 -6.23 3.46
N SER A 246 9.67 -6.64 2.63
CA SER A 246 8.82 -5.68 1.92
C SER A 246 8.08 -4.77 2.90
N LEU A 247 7.61 -5.27 4.05
CA LEU A 247 6.95 -4.45 5.06
C LEU A 247 7.91 -3.47 5.74
N ILE A 248 9.14 -3.88 6.00
CA ILE A 248 10.15 -3.01 6.60
C ILE A 248 10.55 -1.90 5.63
N PHE A 249 10.79 -2.24 4.36
CA PHE A 249 11.29 -1.30 3.34
C PHE A 249 10.29 -0.22 2.94
N ILE A 250 8.99 -0.51 3.01
CA ILE A 250 7.95 0.49 2.77
C ILE A 250 7.68 1.37 3.99
N SER A 251 8.10 0.95 5.19
CA SER A 251 7.79 1.63 6.45
C SER A 251 8.89 2.63 6.83
N ASP A 252 9.10 3.66 6.00
CA ASP A 252 10.11 4.69 6.25
C ASP A 252 9.52 5.90 7.00
N PRO A 253 9.89 6.14 8.27
CA PRO A 253 9.41 7.31 9.02
C PRO A 253 10.14 8.60 8.62
N ALA A 254 11.24 8.54 7.89
CA ALA A 254 12.06 9.70 7.53
C ALA A 254 11.60 10.38 6.22
N LEU A 255 10.39 10.07 5.72
CA LEU A 255 9.89 10.67 4.49
C LEU A 255 9.57 12.15 4.70
N ASN A 256 10.01 12.97 3.74
CA ASN A 256 9.78 14.40 3.75
C ASN A 256 8.28 14.73 3.71
N GLY A 257 7.84 15.59 4.62
CA GLY A 257 6.47 16.13 4.66
C GLY A 257 5.46 15.34 5.52
N LEU A 258 5.88 14.23 6.14
CA LEU A 258 5.04 13.47 7.09
C LEU A 258 4.73 14.27 8.35
N SER A 259 3.51 14.12 8.87
CA SER A 259 3.15 14.63 10.20
C SER A 259 3.86 13.89 11.32
N GLU A 260 4.01 14.49 12.50
CA GLU A 260 4.61 13.83 13.68
C GLU A 260 3.87 12.55 14.05
N MET A 261 2.53 12.55 13.92
CA MET A 261 1.70 11.37 14.16
C MET A 261 1.96 10.28 13.11
N GLY A 262 2.09 10.64 11.84
CA GLY A 262 2.42 9.71 10.76
C GLY A 262 3.80 9.08 10.94
N GLN A 263 4.80 9.88 11.30
CA GLN A 263 6.16 9.40 11.61
C GLN A 263 6.16 8.42 12.78
N SER A 264 5.46 8.75 13.88
CA SER A 264 5.33 7.88 15.05
C SER A 264 4.64 6.56 14.71
N LEU A 265 3.55 6.61 13.94
CA LEU A 265 2.82 5.42 13.52
C LEU A 265 3.66 4.52 12.61
N ILE A 266 4.36 5.09 11.62
CA ILE A 266 5.22 4.35 10.71
C ILE A 266 6.39 3.73 11.48
N SER A 267 7.02 4.49 12.38
CA SER A 267 8.11 4.01 13.23
C SER A 267 7.67 2.83 14.10
N SER A 268 6.50 2.92 14.74
CA SER A 268 5.93 1.84 15.54
C SER A 268 5.72 0.56 14.72
N HIS A 269 5.08 0.65 13.55
CA HIS A 269 4.90 -0.52 12.67
C HIS A 269 6.23 -1.08 12.17
N ARG A 270 7.20 -0.22 11.80
CA ARG A 270 8.54 -0.65 11.39
C ARG A 270 9.25 -1.44 12.48
N ASN A 271 9.14 -1.02 13.74
CA ASN A 271 9.72 -1.73 14.89
C ASN A 271 9.07 -3.11 15.09
N VAL A 272 7.75 -3.19 14.95
CA VAL A 272 7.02 -4.48 15.00
C VAL A 272 7.49 -5.40 13.88
N TYR A 273 7.51 -4.94 12.62
CA TYR A 273 7.95 -5.75 11.48
C TYR A 273 9.41 -6.19 11.59
N SER A 274 10.28 -5.32 12.11
CA SER A 274 11.69 -5.65 12.36
C SER A 274 11.81 -6.74 13.43
N SER A 275 11.05 -6.64 14.51
CA SER A 275 11.01 -7.65 15.58
C SER A 275 10.51 -9.00 15.06
N LEU A 276 9.47 -8.99 14.22
CA LEU A 276 8.94 -10.19 13.57
C LEU A 276 9.95 -10.85 12.63
N LEU A 277 10.71 -10.05 11.86
CA LEU A 277 11.77 -10.59 11.01
C LEU A 277 12.92 -11.17 11.84
N VAL A 278 13.32 -10.51 12.93
CA VAL A 278 14.34 -11.06 13.86
C VAL A 278 13.86 -12.40 14.44
N GLN A 279 12.60 -12.47 14.90
CA GLN A 279 12.02 -13.71 15.40
C GLN A 279 12.04 -14.81 14.33
N TYR A 280 11.59 -14.51 13.11
CA TYR A 280 11.63 -15.45 11.98
C TYR A 280 13.06 -15.94 11.72
N CYS A 281 14.04 -15.03 11.72
CA CYS A 281 15.44 -15.37 11.46
C CYS A 281 16.03 -16.26 12.57
N LEU A 282 15.75 -15.96 13.84
CA LEU A 282 16.19 -16.77 14.97
C LEU A 282 15.57 -18.18 14.96
N GLN A 283 14.30 -18.29 14.58
CA GLN A 283 13.60 -19.59 14.51
C GLN A 283 14.14 -20.47 13.37
N ASN A 284 14.40 -19.90 12.19
CA ASN A 284 14.80 -20.68 11.02
C ASN A 284 16.32 -20.86 10.87
N TYR A 285 17.12 -19.93 11.40
CA TYR A 285 18.59 -19.92 11.23
C TYR A 285 19.37 -19.95 12.55
N GLN A 286 18.67 -20.01 13.70
CA GLN A 286 19.27 -20.20 15.02
C GLN A 286 20.36 -19.16 15.32
N LYS A 287 21.60 -19.60 15.57
CA LYS A 287 22.76 -18.72 15.88
C LYS A 287 23.12 -17.78 14.72
N LEU A 288 22.77 -18.14 13.48
CA LEU A 288 22.99 -17.30 12.29
C LEU A 288 21.86 -16.29 12.05
N GLY A 289 20.80 -16.30 12.87
CA GLY A 289 19.64 -15.43 12.74
C GLY A 289 19.99 -13.92 12.65
N PRO A 290 20.83 -13.36 13.54
CA PRO A 290 21.22 -11.97 13.46
C PRO A 290 21.96 -11.61 12.16
N SER A 291 22.87 -12.47 11.70
CA SER A 291 23.56 -12.29 10.42
C SER A 291 22.57 -12.32 9.26
N ARG A 292 21.65 -13.28 9.26
CA ARG A 292 20.59 -13.39 8.25
C ARG A 292 19.71 -12.14 8.20
N PHE A 293 19.35 -11.58 9.35
CA PHE A 293 18.58 -10.33 9.44
C PHE A 293 19.30 -9.18 8.74
N VAL A 294 20.60 -9.00 9.00
CA VAL A 294 21.42 -7.96 8.36
C VAL A 294 21.54 -8.19 6.85
N ASP A 295 21.79 -9.43 6.44
CA ASP A 295 21.85 -9.81 5.02
C ASP A 295 20.56 -9.46 4.28
N LEU A 296 19.40 -9.76 4.89
CA LEU A 296 18.10 -9.44 4.32
C LEU A 296 17.86 -7.93 4.22
N LEU A 297 18.26 -7.14 5.24
CA LEU A 297 18.12 -5.69 5.18
C LEU A 297 19.03 -5.04 4.11
N SER A 298 20.19 -5.64 3.81
CA SER A 298 21.10 -5.13 2.77
C SER A 298 20.49 -5.12 1.36
N ILE A 299 19.39 -5.85 1.14
CA ILE A 299 18.64 -5.82 -0.12
C ILE A 299 18.12 -4.40 -0.41
N TYR A 300 17.84 -3.59 0.62
CA TYR A 300 17.38 -2.22 0.45
C TYR A 300 18.37 -1.35 -0.34
N ASP A 301 19.68 -1.53 -0.12
CA ASP A 301 20.71 -0.79 -0.85
C ASP A 301 20.71 -1.14 -2.34
N ALA A 302 20.50 -2.42 -2.66
CA ALA A 302 20.36 -2.87 -4.04
C ALA A 302 19.10 -2.27 -4.70
N ILE A 303 17.99 -2.18 -3.96
CA ILE A 303 16.77 -1.51 -4.44
C ILE A 303 17.04 -0.04 -4.72
N LYS A 304 17.64 0.70 -3.78
CA LYS A 304 17.89 2.14 -3.93
C LYS A 304 18.79 2.46 -5.11
N LYS A 305 19.91 1.75 -5.25
CA LYS A 305 20.80 1.90 -6.40
C LYS A 305 20.09 1.60 -7.73
N THR A 306 19.19 0.61 -7.74
CA THR A 306 18.41 0.27 -8.94
C THR A 306 17.39 1.35 -9.27
N GLN A 307 16.71 1.91 -8.27
CA GLN A 307 15.79 3.05 -8.44
C GLN A 307 16.51 4.30 -8.95
N GLU A 308 17.71 4.60 -8.45
CA GLU A 308 18.54 5.71 -8.93
C GLU A 308 18.96 5.53 -10.39
N ASP A 309 19.46 4.34 -10.74
CA ASP A 309 19.83 4.03 -12.12
C ASP A 309 18.63 4.04 -13.07
N LEU A 310 17.45 3.58 -12.64
CA LEU A 310 16.21 3.66 -13.43
C LEU A 310 15.80 5.12 -13.70
N LYS A 311 15.93 6.00 -12.70
CA LYS A 311 15.67 7.45 -12.90
C LYS A 311 16.65 8.06 -13.89
N LEU A 312 17.92 7.69 -13.79
CA LEU A 312 18.96 8.14 -14.73
C LEU A 312 18.70 7.60 -16.13
N HIS A 313 18.33 6.32 -16.27
CA HIS A 313 17.93 5.71 -17.54
C HIS A 313 16.79 6.51 -18.20
N TYR A 314 15.72 6.75 -17.45
CA TYR A 314 14.58 7.53 -17.94
C TYR A 314 14.98 8.94 -18.40
N LEU A 315 15.84 9.62 -17.63
CA LEU A 315 16.38 10.94 -18.00
C LEU A 315 17.18 10.88 -19.30
N LEU A 316 18.05 9.88 -19.47
CA LEU A 316 18.83 9.69 -20.70
C LEU A 316 17.94 9.41 -21.91
N CYS A 317 16.90 8.59 -21.76
CA CYS A 317 15.92 8.36 -22.81
C CYS A 317 15.18 9.66 -23.19
N TYR A 318 14.76 10.44 -22.19
CA TYR A 318 14.07 11.71 -22.40
C TYR A 318 14.94 12.75 -23.13
N LEU A 319 16.22 12.88 -22.75
CA LEU A 319 17.14 13.83 -23.39
C LEU A 319 17.44 13.47 -24.85
N ASN A 320 17.50 12.18 -25.16
CA ASN A 320 17.84 11.68 -26.49
C ASN A 320 16.64 11.61 -27.43
N ASN A 321 15.44 11.39 -26.90
CA ASN A 321 14.18 11.38 -27.63
C ASN A 321 13.15 12.26 -26.90
N PRO A 322 13.31 13.60 -26.94
CA PRO A 322 12.36 14.48 -26.28
C PRO A 322 10.96 14.27 -26.89
N PRO A 323 9.90 14.22 -26.07
CA PRO A 323 8.54 14.13 -26.60
C PRO A 323 8.30 15.30 -27.57
N PRO A 324 7.52 15.09 -28.65
CA PRO A 324 7.21 16.17 -29.58
C PRO A 324 6.66 17.35 -28.78
N LYS A 325 7.23 18.54 -28.99
CA LYS A 325 6.70 19.77 -28.41
C LYS A 325 5.26 19.91 -28.88
N LEU A 326 4.31 19.81 -27.93
CA LEU A 326 2.89 20.12 -28.14
C LEU A 326 2.71 21.58 -28.58
#